data_AF-A0A959I7H6-F1
#
_entry.id   AF-A0A959I7H6-F1
#
_cell.length_a   1.000
_cell.length_b   1.000
_cell.length_c   1.000
_cell.angle_alpha   90.00
_cell.angle_beta   90.00
_cell.angle_gamma   90.00
#
_symmetry.space_group_name_H-M   'P 1'
#
loop_
_entity.id
_entity.type
_entity.pdbx_description
1 polymer ?
#
loop_
_entity_poly.entity_id
_entity_poly.type
_entity_poly.pdbx_seq_one_letter_code
_entity_poly.pdbx_strand_id
1 'polypeptide(L)'
;MKRLIVLLLFALPQLLAAQACLPDGITIANQAVLDAFATSYPGCSIIEGDVVIEGPLITDLSGLSQVVAVEGYLGINLTTQL
;
A
#
# COMPACT_ATOMS: atom_id res chain seq x y z
N MET A 1 -30.74 -21.53 18.75
CA MET A 1 -30.80 -20.68 17.54
C MET A 1 -30.10 -19.33 17.74
N LYS A 2 -30.56 -18.44 18.64
CA LYS A 2 -29.93 -17.11 18.86
C LYS A 2 -28.47 -17.14 19.34
N ARG A 3 -28.07 -18.14 20.12
CA ARG A 3 -26.68 -18.33 20.57
C ARG A 3 -25.73 -18.83 19.47
N LEU A 4 -26.24 -19.54 18.45
CA LEU A 4 -25.44 -19.92 17.28
C LEU A 4 -25.15 -18.70 16.38
N ILE A 5 -26.10 -17.76 16.27
CA ILE A 5 -25.95 -16.53 15.46
C ILE A 5 -24.85 -15.63 16.04
N VAL A 6 -24.76 -15.53 17.37
CA VAL A 6 -23.71 -14.75 18.06
C VAL A 6 -22.31 -15.37 17.88
N LEU A 7 -22.20 -16.71 17.85
CA LEU A 7 -20.93 -17.40 17.57
C LEU A 7 -20.48 -17.24 16.10
N LEU A 8 -21.42 -17.18 15.16
CA LEU A 8 -21.15 -16.93 13.73
C LEU A 8 -20.68 -15.50 13.45
N LEU A 9 -21.19 -14.50 14.19
CA LEU A 9 -20.75 -13.10 14.10
C LEU A 9 -19.33 -12.87 14.65
N PHE A 10 -18.90 -13.66 15.64
CA PHE A 10 -17.57 -13.57 16.24
C PHE A 10 -16.49 -14.34 15.45
N ALA A 11 -16.89 -15.25 14.55
CA ALA A 11 -16.01 -16.01 13.68
C ALA A 11 -15.75 -15.33 12.31
N LEU A 12 -16.43 -14.22 12.02
CA LEU A 12 -16.33 -13.49 10.74
C LEU A 12 -15.17 -12.48 10.58
N PRO A 13 -14.22 -12.24 11.52
CA PRO A 13 -13.10 -11.34 11.21
C PRO A 13 -11.93 -12.01 10.48
N GLN A 14 -12.00 -13.30 10.12
CA GLN A 14 -10.86 -14.01 9.51
C GLN A 14 -10.95 -14.20 7.99
N LEU A 15 -11.97 -13.62 7.34
CA LEU A 15 -12.07 -13.53 5.88
C LEU A 15 -11.80 -12.09 5.39
N LEU A 16 -10.79 -11.43 5.93
CA LEU A 16 -10.05 -10.48 5.10
C LEU A 16 -9.11 -11.33 4.26
N ALA A 17 -9.61 -11.79 3.11
CA ALA A 17 -8.73 -12.22 2.03
C ALA A 17 -7.67 -11.12 1.87
N ALA A 18 -6.41 -11.50 1.66
CA ALA A 18 -5.38 -10.54 1.27
C ALA A 18 -5.94 -9.76 0.07
N GLN A 19 -6.40 -8.54 0.31
CA GLN A 19 -6.92 -7.70 -0.75
C GLN A 19 -5.75 -7.46 -1.69
N ALA A 20 -5.99 -7.64 -2.99
CA ALA A 20 -4.98 -7.34 -4.00
C ALA A 20 -4.40 -5.96 -3.72
N CYS A 21 -3.09 -5.88 -3.47
CA CYS A 21 -2.50 -4.59 -3.13
C CYS A 21 -2.03 -3.89 -4.39
N LEU A 22 -2.79 -2.84 -4.75
CA LEU A 22 -2.45 -1.93 -5.84
C LEU A 22 -2.13 -2.70 -7.14
N PRO A 23 -3.05 -3.53 -7.67
CA PRO A 23 -2.84 -4.26 -8.93
C PRO A 23 -2.64 -3.32 -10.12
N ASP A 24 -3.23 -2.13 -10.07
CA ASP A 24 -3.05 -1.08 -11.08
C ASP A 24 -1.84 -0.17 -10.80
N GLY A 25 -1.10 -0.43 -9.71
CA GLY A 25 0.05 0.36 -9.30
C GLY A 25 -0.28 1.65 -8.55
N ILE A 26 0.75 2.48 -8.33
CA ILE A 26 0.66 3.77 -7.66
C ILE A 26 1.73 4.75 -8.16
N THR A 27 1.33 6.00 -8.38
CA THR A 27 2.25 7.12 -8.58
C THR A 27 2.32 7.95 -7.29
N ILE A 28 3.52 8.04 -6.71
CA ILE A 28 3.80 8.82 -5.51
C ILE A 28 4.41 10.15 -5.93
N ALA A 29 3.59 11.20 -5.92
CA ALA A 29 3.92 12.53 -6.46
C ALA A 29 4.58 13.51 -5.46
N ASN A 30 4.54 13.19 -4.15
CA ASN A 30 5.10 14.03 -3.09
C ASN A 30 5.30 13.25 -1.77
N GLN A 31 6.05 13.85 -0.85
CA GLN A 31 6.40 13.25 0.44
C GLN A 31 5.18 12.92 1.30
N ALA A 32 4.14 13.76 1.32
CA ALA A 32 2.96 13.52 2.15
C ALA A 32 2.18 12.26 1.72
N VAL A 33 2.13 11.97 0.41
CA VAL A 33 1.55 10.71 -0.10
C VAL A 33 2.39 9.51 0.32
N LEU A 34 3.71 9.63 0.25
CA LEU A 34 4.62 8.57 0.68
C LEU A 34 4.49 8.28 2.17
N ASP A 35 4.49 9.33 3.00
CA ASP A 35 4.38 9.22 4.46
C ASP A 35 3.04 8.60 4.90
N ALA A 36 1.98 8.85 4.13
CA ALA A 36 0.66 8.30 4.38
C ALA A 36 0.47 6.87 3.85
N PHE A 37 1.45 6.27 3.18
CA PHE A 37 1.30 4.98 2.49
C PHE A 37 0.81 3.86 3.43
N ALA A 38 1.50 3.67 4.56
CA ALA A 38 1.17 2.60 5.51
C ALA A 38 -0.23 2.73 6.13
N THR A 39 -0.71 3.97 6.28
CA THR A 39 -2.06 4.24 6.78
C THR A 39 -3.12 4.04 5.70
N SER A 40 -2.79 4.39 4.45
CA SER A 40 -3.70 4.29 3.30
C SER A 40 -3.84 2.86 2.79
N TYR A 41 -2.77 2.06 2.91
CA TYR A 41 -2.69 0.68 2.43
C TYR A 41 -2.20 -0.25 3.55
N PRO A 42 -2.96 -0.42 4.65
CA PRO A 42 -2.53 -1.18 5.81
C PRO A 42 -2.27 -2.65 5.44
N GLY A 43 -1.09 -3.16 5.78
CA GLY A 43 -0.70 -4.56 5.54
C GLY A 43 -0.31 -4.87 4.09
N CYS A 44 -0.27 -3.88 3.20
CA CYS A 44 0.27 -4.05 1.86
C CYS A 44 1.79 -4.24 1.89
N SER A 45 2.23 -5.50 1.80
CA SER A 45 3.65 -5.87 1.74
C SER A 45 4.13 -6.24 0.34
N ILE A 46 3.23 -6.59 -0.58
CA ILE A 46 3.56 -6.89 -1.98
C ILE A 46 2.67 -6.01 -2.84
N ILE A 47 3.26 -5.08 -3.59
CA ILE A 47 2.53 -4.26 -4.57
C ILE A 47 2.49 -5.03 -5.89
N GLU A 48 1.30 -5.33 -6.39
CA GLU A 48 1.10 -6.15 -7.59
C GLU A 48 1.35 -5.37 -8.90
N GLY A 49 1.08 -4.06 -8.90
CA GLY A 49 1.27 -3.18 -10.05
C GLY A 49 2.57 -2.38 -10.02
N ASP A 50 2.64 -1.37 -10.90
CA ASP A 50 3.81 -0.49 -11.04
C ASP A 50 3.88 0.54 -9.89
N VAL A 51 5.10 0.86 -9.43
CA VAL A 51 5.35 1.94 -8.48
C VAL A 51 6.20 2.99 -9.16
N VAL A 52 5.64 4.19 -9.32
CA VAL A 52 6.38 5.34 -9.85
C VAL A 52 6.49 6.38 -8.75
N ILE A 53 7.71 6.65 -8.30
CA ILE A 53 8.00 7.72 -7.34
C ILE A 53 8.56 8.89 -8.14
N GLU A 54 7.79 9.97 -8.23
CA GLU A 54 8.18 11.16 -8.99
C GLU A 54 7.84 12.44 -8.24
N GLY A 55 8.76 13.40 -8.22
CA GLY A 55 8.51 14.68 -7.57
C GLY A 55 9.79 15.35 -7.07
N PRO A 56 9.82 16.69 -7.03
CA PRO A 56 11.05 17.45 -6.78
C PRO A 56 11.55 17.38 -5.33
N LEU A 57 10.73 16.93 -4.38
CA LEU A 57 11.01 17.04 -2.94
C LEU A 57 10.63 15.77 -2.16
N ILE A 58 10.83 14.60 -2.76
CA ILE A 58 10.76 13.32 -2.04
C ILE A 58 12.18 12.99 -1.59
N THR A 59 12.44 13.11 -0.29
CA THR A 59 13.78 12.92 0.29
C THR A 59 13.87 11.73 1.25
N ASP A 60 12.72 11.23 1.69
CA ASP A 60 12.62 10.08 2.58
C ASP A 60 11.67 9.05 1.96
N LEU A 61 12.08 7.78 1.92
CA LEU A 61 11.26 6.66 1.43
C LEU A 61 10.78 5.75 2.58
N SER A 62 11.01 6.13 3.84
CA SER A 62 10.70 5.34 5.03
C SER A 62 9.20 5.02 5.18
N GLY A 63 8.31 5.83 4.59
CA GLY A 63 6.87 5.56 4.53
C GLY A 63 6.50 4.28 3.76
N LEU A 64 7.41 3.76 2.91
CA LEU A 64 7.25 2.48 2.20
C LEU A 64 7.83 1.28 2.96
N SER A 65 8.24 1.42 4.22
CA SER A 65 8.95 0.38 5.00
C SER A 65 8.21 -0.95 5.15
N GLN A 66 6.88 -0.98 5.00
CA GLN A 66 6.09 -2.22 5.02
C GLN A 66 6.16 -3.01 3.71
N VAL A 67 6.57 -2.37 2.60
CA VAL A 67 6.64 -3.00 1.27
C VAL A 67 7.90 -3.86 1.20
N VAL A 68 7.68 -5.14 0.91
CA VAL A 68 8.70 -6.18 0.77
C VAL A 68 8.98 -6.48 -0.71
N ALA A 69 7.98 -6.36 -1.58
CA ALA A 69 8.13 -6.58 -3.01
C ALA A 69 7.23 -5.66 -3.84
N VAL A 70 7.67 -5.40 -5.08
CA VAL A 70 6.90 -4.80 -6.16
C VAL A 70 6.97 -5.79 -7.32
N GLU A 71 5.84 -6.30 -7.79
CA GLU A 71 5.77 -7.28 -8.88
C GLU A 71 5.80 -6.61 -10.26
N GLY A 72 5.38 -5.34 -10.34
CA GLY A 72 5.49 -4.49 -11.51
C GLY A 72 6.83 -3.75 -11.63
N TYR A 73 6.82 -2.68 -12.41
CA TYR A 73 7.94 -1.76 -12.59
C TYR A 73 8.10 -0.84 -11.37
N LEU A 74 9.33 -0.70 -10.86
CA LEU A 74 9.70 0.34 -9.89
C LEU A 74 10.53 1.43 -10.57
N GLY A 75 9.95 2.62 -10.72
CA GLY A 75 10.61 3.80 -11.25
C GLY A 75 10.77 4.88 -10.19
N ILE A 76 11.98 5.44 -10.06
CA ILE A 76 12.25 6.58 -9.18
C ILE A 76 12.81 7.72 -10.03
N ASN A 77 11.96 8.71 -10.29
CA ASN A 77 12.24 9.83 -11.18
C ASN A 77 12.32 11.12 -10.37
N LEU A 78 13.54 11.57 -10.07
CA LEU A 78 13.75 12.88 -9.48
C LEU A 78 13.69 13.94 -10.59
N THR A 79 12.61 14.70 -10.66
CA THR A 79 12.51 15.87 -11.55
C THR A 79 12.67 17.15 -10.73
N THR A 80 13.83 17.34 -10.12
CA THR A 80 14.29 18.70 -9.83
C THR A 80 14.87 19.27 -11.12
N GLN A 81 14.27 20.36 -11.59
CA GLN A 81 14.75 21.12 -12.74
C GLN A 81 16.22 21.48 -12.51
N LEU A 82 17.11 20.95 -13.37
CA LEU A 82 18.41 21.57 -13.63
C LEU A 82 18.19 22.89 -14.37
#